data_AF-A0A9W8MPC7-F1
#
_entry.id   AF-A0A9W8MPC7-F1
#
_cell.length_a   1.000
_cell.length_b   1.000
_cell.length_c   1.000
_cell.angle_alpha   90.00
_cell.angle_beta   90.00
_cell.angle_gamma   90.00
#
_symmetry.space_group_name_H-M   'P 1'
#
loop_
_entity.id
_entity.type
_entity.pdbx_description
1 polymer ?
#
loop_
_entity_poly.entity_id
_entity_poly.type
_entity_poly.pdbx_seq_one_letter_code
_entity_poly.pdbx_strand_id
1 'polypeptide(L)'
;MRWCAGSTTLLTNPDFWKSELTVIQKICYMSGMMYYTAAAFMAFLASLPGLMMLWANPGMVMWFNFAYAFPSLIYSIFVFRLWSRQRYNFNVNFVFTIQQYAYLMAIKDRVFGTTASWVPSGDNKAHVKNKKKRGGNNKYRNMRILCAVWMGGSAVALTVGVTLRIIEGYAWYNFLPLILLDAFNLFITHKFIFYTK
;
A
#
# COMPACT_ATOMS: atom_id res chain seq x y z
N MET A 1 -8.81 4.92 7.00
CA MET A 1 -9.92 3.94 7.08
C MET A 1 -11.28 4.56 6.88
N ARG A 2 -11.75 5.48 7.74
CA ARG A 2 -13.14 5.98 7.69
C ARG A 2 -13.51 6.64 6.36
N TRP A 3 -12.65 7.50 5.82
CA TRP A 3 -12.88 8.13 4.52
C TRP A 3 -12.97 7.11 3.38
N CYS A 4 -12.02 6.19 3.29
CA CYS A 4 -12.08 5.09 2.33
C CYS A 4 -13.36 4.23 2.50
N ALA A 5 -13.75 3.92 3.73
CA ALA A 5 -14.99 3.18 4.00
C ALA A 5 -16.24 3.98 3.54
N GLY A 6 -16.31 5.28 3.84
CA GLY A 6 -17.40 6.16 3.41
C GLY A 6 -17.47 6.29 1.89
N SER A 7 -16.34 6.57 1.24
CA SER A 7 -16.23 6.70 -0.21
C SER A 7 -16.59 5.40 -0.92
N THR A 8 -16.11 4.23 -0.47
CA THR A 8 -16.49 2.93 -1.08
C THR A 8 -17.99 2.62 -0.98
N THR A 9 -18.70 3.18 0.02
CA THR A 9 -20.17 3.05 0.09
C THR A 9 -20.86 3.69 -1.10
N LEU A 10 -20.33 4.81 -1.59
CA LEU A 10 -20.94 5.61 -2.64
C LEU A 10 -21.06 4.81 -3.95
N LEU A 11 -20.05 4.00 -4.26
CA LEU A 11 -20.06 3.11 -5.44
C LEU A 11 -21.10 1.99 -5.32
N THR A 12 -21.31 1.48 -4.10
CA THR A 12 -22.26 0.39 -3.84
C THR A 12 -23.69 0.87 -3.59
N ASN A 13 -23.89 2.18 -3.38
CA ASN A 13 -25.21 2.72 -3.07
C ASN A 13 -26.00 2.99 -4.35
N PRO A 14 -27.17 2.35 -4.56
CA PRO A 14 -28.03 2.60 -5.71
C PRO A 14 -28.44 4.07 -5.87
N ASP A 15 -28.56 4.81 -4.76
CA ASP A 15 -28.99 6.21 -4.77
C ASP A 15 -27.98 7.12 -5.49
N PHE A 16 -26.69 6.80 -5.38
CA PHE A 16 -25.65 7.53 -6.11
C PHE A 16 -25.82 7.39 -7.62
N TRP A 17 -26.13 6.18 -8.09
CA TRP A 17 -26.30 5.89 -9.51
C TRP A 17 -27.58 6.50 -10.09
N LYS A 18 -28.65 6.53 -9.29
CA LYS A 18 -29.95 7.11 -9.63
C LYS A 18 -30.00 8.64 -9.48
N SER A 19 -29.02 9.25 -8.84
CA SER A 19 -28.98 10.70 -8.64
C SER A 19 -28.89 11.48 -9.96
N GLU A 20 -29.40 12.72 -9.95
CA GLU A 20 -29.38 13.68 -11.06
C GLU A 20 -27.99 14.26 -11.38
N LEU A 21 -26.93 13.71 -10.77
CA LEU A 21 -25.56 14.12 -11.06
C LEU A 21 -25.19 13.80 -12.51
N THR A 22 -24.48 14.72 -13.14
CA THR A 22 -23.94 14.50 -14.49
C THR A 22 -22.91 13.38 -14.49
N VAL A 23 -22.69 12.76 -15.65
CA VAL A 23 -21.68 11.70 -15.82
C VAL A 23 -20.29 12.19 -15.39
N ILE A 24 -19.94 13.43 -15.73
CA ILE A 24 -18.64 14.03 -15.35
C ILE A 24 -18.52 14.14 -13.83
N GLN A 25 -19.57 14.61 -13.14
CA GLN A 25 -19.57 14.67 -11.67
C GLN A 25 -19.44 13.28 -11.05
N LYS A 26 -20.16 12.28 -11.58
CA LYS A 26 -20.05 10.89 -11.13
C LYS A 26 -18.62 10.37 -11.30
N ILE A 27 -17.95 10.65 -12.43
CA ILE A 27 -16.54 10.31 -12.67
C ILE A 27 -15.60 11.01 -11.67
N CYS A 28 -15.82 12.29 -11.38
CA CYS A 28 -15.02 13.01 -10.37
C CYS A 28 -15.13 12.36 -8.99
N TYR A 29 -16.33 11.93 -8.58
CA TYR A 29 -16.53 11.15 -7.35
C TYR A 29 -15.84 9.77 -7.43
N MET A 30 -15.91 9.10 -8.57
CA MET A 30 -15.22 7.81 -8.78
C MET A 30 -13.70 7.93 -8.72
N SER A 31 -13.11 9.01 -9.23
CA SER A 31 -11.67 9.24 -9.18
C SER A 31 -11.12 9.17 -7.75
N GLY A 32 -11.80 9.84 -6.81
CA GLY A 32 -11.44 9.78 -5.38
C GLY A 32 -11.58 8.38 -4.78
N MET A 33 -12.55 7.58 -5.23
CA MET A 33 -12.72 6.19 -4.80
C MET A 33 -11.62 5.28 -5.35
N MET A 34 -11.33 5.39 -6.65
CA MET A 34 -10.30 4.60 -7.32
C MET A 34 -8.91 4.89 -6.77
N TYR A 35 -8.65 6.12 -6.32
CA TYR A 35 -7.41 6.47 -5.63
C TYR A 35 -7.17 5.60 -4.39
N TYR A 36 -8.18 5.39 -3.53
CA TYR A 36 -8.03 4.54 -2.35
C TYR A 36 -7.72 3.09 -2.70
N THR A 37 -8.39 2.57 -3.73
CA THR A 37 -8.18 1.20 -4.24
C THR A 37 -6.77 1.06 -4.83
N ALA A 38 -6.37 1.98 -5.70
CA ALA A 38 -5.04 2.00 -6.29
C ALA A 38 -3.95 2.07 -5.20
N ALA A 39 -4.10 2.98 -4.23
CA ALA A 39 -3.16 3.10 -3.13
C ALA A 39 -3.08 1.82 -2.27
N ALA A 40 -4.21 1.15 -2.02
CA ALA A 40 -4.21 -0.12 -1.31
C ALA A 40 -3.46 -1.24 -2.05
N PHE A 41 -3.67 -1.36 -3.37
CA PHE A 41 -2.95 -2.33 -4.21
C PHE A 41 -1.46 -2.00 -4.33
N MET A 42 -1.09 -0.72 -4.35
CA MET A 42 0.30 -0.29 -4.41
C MET A 42 1.15 -0.77 -3.22
N ALA A 43 0.53 -1.10 -2.07
CA ALA A 43 1.24 -1.74 -0.95
C ALA A 43 1.88 -3.08 -1.34
N PHE A 44 1.28 -3.80 -2.31
CA PHE A 44 1.77 -5.09 -2.81
C PHE A 44 2.55 -4.93 -4.11
N LEU A 45 2.01 -4.12 -5.04
CA LEU A 45 2.59 -3.91 -6.37
C LEU A 45 3.95 -3.19 -6.34
N ALA A 46 4.34 -2.57 -5.22
CA ALA A 46 5.67 -1.96 -5.10
C ALA A 46 6.82 -2.99 -5.15
N SER A 47 6.64 -4.18 -4.56
CA SER A 47 7.69 -5.22 -4.51
C SER A 47 7.46 -6.35 -5.53
N LEU A 48 6.22 -6.53 -5.98
CA LEU A 48 5.80 -7.70 -6.74
C LEU A 48 6.42 -7.80 -8.16
N PRO A 49 6.48 -6.73 -8.99
CA PRO A 49 7.06 -6.81 -10.32
C PRO A 49 8.53 -7.22 -10.33
N GLY A 50 9.32 -6.68 -9.38
CA GLY A 50 10.73 -7.00 -9.25
C GLY A 50 10.95 -8.47 -8.84
N LEU A 51 10.15 -8.96 -7.91
CA LEU A 51 10.15 -10.38 -7.54
C LEU A 51 9.71 -11.27 -8.70
N MET A 52 8.66 -10.90 -9.43
CA MET A 52 8.21 -11.66 -10.60
C MET A 52 9.30 -11.76 -11.66
N MET A 53 10.02 -10.68 -11.96
CA MET A 53 11.14 -10.75 -12.90
C MET A 53 12.25 -11.68 -12.40
N LEU A 54 12.63 -11.57 -11.12
CA LEU A 54 13.67 -12.41 -10.51
C LEU A 54 13.36 -13.92 -10.55
N TRP A 55 12.11 -14.28 -10.28
CA TRP A 55 11.70 -15.68 -10.17
C TRP A 55 11.21 -16.28 -11.50
N ALA A 56 10.44 -15.53 -12.30
CA ALA A 56 9.84 -16.06 -13.52
C ALA A 56 10.73 -15.90 -14.77
N ASN A 57 11.51 -14.81 -14.87
CA ASN A 57 12.43 -14.63 -16.00
C ASN A 57 13.68 -13.82 -15.60
N PRO A 58 14.66 -14.48 -14.99
CA PRO A 58 15.89 -13.82 -14.49
C PRO A 58 16.71 -13.18 -15.61
N GLY A 59 16.58 -13.65 -16.86
CA GLY A 59 17.25 -13.06 -18.01
C GLY A 59 16.81 -11.62 -18.31
N MET A 60 15.62 -11.21 -17.86
CA MET A 60 15.14 -9.84 -17.98
C MET A 60 15.55 -8.93 -16.82
N VAL A 61 16.20 -9.47 -15.77
CA VAL A 61 16.74 -8.67 -14.67
C VAL A 61 18.07 -8.10 -15.12
N MET A 62 18.03 -7.09 -15.97
CA MET A 62 19.20 -6.31 -16.37
C MET A 62 19.10 -4.93 -15.74
N TRP A 63 20.24 -4.38 -15.30
CA TRP A 63 20.26 -3.10 -14.59
C TRP A 63 19.60 -1.96 -15.41
N PHE A 64 19.71 -2.00 -16.74
CA PHE A 64 19.11 -0.98 -17.60
C PHE A 64 17.59 -1.10 -17.74
N ASN A 65 16.99 -2.27 -17.49
CA ASN A 65 15.53 -2.39 -17.47
C ASN A 65 14.90 -1.62 -16.29
N PHE A 66 15.69 -1.29 -15.27
CA PHE A 66 15.26 -0.37 -14.22
C PHE A 66 15.17 1.09 -14.68
N ALA A 67 15.70 1.44 -15.86
CA ALA A 67 15.50 2.77 -16.44
C ALA A 67 14.01 3.09 -16.67
N TYR A 68 13.16 2.08 -16.88
CA TYR A 68 11.70 2.28 -16.96
C TYR A 68 11.09 2.79 -15.65
N ALA A 69 11.72 2.55 -14.50
CA ALA A 69 11.30 3.12 -13.23
C ALA A 69 11.74 4.59 -13.07
N PHE A 70 12.73 5.05 -13.84
CA PHE A 70 13.31 6.38 -13.69
C PHE A 70 12.31 7.54 -13.86
N PRO A 71 11.38 7.53 -14.85
CA PRO A 71 10.33 8.54 -14.93
C PRO A 71 9.45 8.59 -13.67
N SER A 72 9.16 7.45 -13.06
CA SER A 72 8.37 7.40 -11.82
C SER A 72 9.14 7.97 -10.62
N LEU A 73 10.47 7.80 -10.59
CA LEU A 73 11.34 8.40 -9.58
C LEU A 73 11.40 9.93 -9.76
N ILE A 74 11.57 10.41 -11.00
CA ILE A 74 11.52 11.86 -11.28
C ILE A 74 10.17 12.44 -10.86
N TYR A 75 9.08 11.77 -11.23
CA TYR A 75 7.74 12.23 -10.90
C TYR A 75 7.54 12.31 -9.38
N SER A 76 7.91 11.28 -8.63
CA SER A 76 7.72 11.23 -7.18
C SER A 76 8.62 12.21 -6.41
N ILE A 77 9.87 12.41 -6.84
CA ILE A 77 10.84 13.26 -6.15
C ILE A 77 10.64 14.74 -6.50
N PHE A 78 10.47 15.06 -7.78
CA PHE A 78 10.44 16.45 -8.27
C PHE A 78 9.03 16.91 -8.60
N VAL A 79 8.35 16.23 -9.53
CA VAL A 79 7.07 16.72 -10.08
C VAL A 79 6.00 16.82 -9.01
N PHE A 80 5.83 15.77 -8.20
CA PHE A 80 4.85 15.76 -7.11
C PHE A 80 5.11 16.87 -6.10
N ARG A 81 6.39 17.13 -5.81
CA ARG A 81 6.84 18.15 -4.88
C ARG A 81 6.54 19.57 -5.37
N LEU A 82 6.78 19.81 -6.66
CA LEU A 82 6.57 21.10 -7.32
C LEU A 82 5.08 21.38 -7.58
N TRP A 83 4.31 20.35 -7.91
CA TRP A 83 2.86 20.46 -8.12
C TRP A 83 2.13 20.70 -6.80
N SER A 84 2.60 20.10 -5.71
CA SER A 84 1.92 20.19 -4.42
C SER A 84 1.99 21.60 -3.82
N ARG A 85 0.83 22.13 -3.38
CA ARG A 85 0.77 23.37 -2.58
C ARG A 85 1.41 23.22 -1.19
N GLN A 86 1.71 22.00 -0.75
CA GLN A 86 2.18 21.70 0.61
C GLN A 86 3.62 21.18 0.61
N ARG A 87 4.35 21.44 1.69
CA ARG A 87 5.75 21.03 1.79
C ARG A 87 5.94 19.54 2.19
N TYR A 88 5.54 18.58 1.35
CA TYR A 88 6.27 17.34 0.94
C TYR A 88 7.57 16.83 1.61
N ASN A 89 7.80 16.74 2.93
CA ASN A 89 9.07 16.12 3.39
C ASN A 89 9.10 14.59 3.13
N PHE A 90 10.28 13.99 3.06
CA PHE A 90 10.49 12.55 2.89
C PHE A 90 9.77 11.72 3.98
N ASN A 91 9.54 12.31 5.15
CA ASN A 91 8.75 11.71 6.23
C ASN A 91 7.33 11.30 5.82
N VAL A 92 6.80 11.87 4.75
CA VAL A 92 5.45 11.57 4.24
C VAL A 92 5.35 10.13 3.77
N ASN A 93 6.45 9.55 3.28
CA ASN A 93 6.48 8.15 2.85
C ASN A 93 6.06 7.20 3.99
N PHE A 94 6.49 7.47 5.24
CA PHE A 94 6.09 6.69 6.41
C PHE A 94 4.58 6.73 6.65
N VAL A 95 3.96 7.91 6.50
CA VAL A 95 2.51 8.08 6.67
C VAL A 95 1.77 7.42 5.51
N PHE A 96 2.31 7.51 4.30
CA PHE A 96 1.73 6.92 3.10
C PHE A 96 1.63 5.41 3.22
N THR A 97 2.68 4.74 3.71
CA THR A 97 2.65 3.29 4.00
C THR A 97 1.50 2.93 4.94
N ILE A 98 1.37 3.61 6.09
CA ILE A 98 0.28 3.35 7.05
C ILE A 98 -1.08 3.51 6.36
N GLN A 99 -1.20 4.53 5.53
CA GLN A 99 -2.42 4.87 4.82
C GLN A 99 -2.81 3.79 3.78
N GLN A 100 -1.86 3.23 3.03
CA GLN A 100 -2.13 2.14 2.08
C GLN A 100 -2.71 0.90 2.78
N TYR A 101 -2.09 0.44 3.87
CA TYR A 101 -2.62 -0.69 4.65
C TYR A 101 -3.96 -0.37 5.31
N ALA A 102 -4.19 0.90 5.67
CA ALA A 102 -5.47 1.34 6.21
C ALA A 102 -6.58 1.30 5.16
N TYR A 103 -6.28 1.66 3.92
CA TYR A 103 -7.23 1.54 2.81
C TYR A 103 -7.51 0.09 2.48
N LEU A 104 -6.48 -0.76 2.44
CA LEU A 104 -6.65 -2.19 2.22
C LEU A 104 -7.60 -2.81 3.25
N MET A 105 -7.40 -2.55 4.54
CA MET A 105 -8.29 -3.09 5.57
C MET A 105 -9.72 -2.53 5.48
N ALA A 106 -9.88 -1.27 5.09
CA ALA A 106 -11.21 -0.69 4.90
C ALA A 106 -11.94 -1.31 3.70
N ILE A 107 -11.23 -1.55 2.59
CA ILE A 107 -11.76 -2.24 1.41
C ILE A 107 -12.09 -3.70 1.75
N LYS A 108 -11.18 -4.41 2.43
CA LYS A 108 -11.45 -5.75 2.96
C LYS A 108 -12.73 -5.76 3.79
N ASP A 109 -12.82 -4.89 4.79
CA ASP A 109 -13.99 -4.84 5.67
C ASP A 109 -15.29 -4.58 4.89
N ARG A 110 -15.23 -3.80 3.81
CA ARG A 110 -16.37 -3.56 2.92
C ARG A 110 -16.75 -4.82 2.15
N VAL A 111 -15.79 -5.49 1.51
CA VAL A 111 -16.03 -6.70 0.71
C VAL A 111 -16.60 -7.83 1.58
N PHE A 112 -16.11 -7.98 2.81
CA PHE A 112 -16.56 -9.03 3.74
C PHE A 112 -17.73 -8.61 4.65
N GLY A 113 -18.28 -7.41 4.49
CA GLY A 113 -19.40 -6.92 5.33
C GLY A 113 -19.05 -6.70 6.81
N THR A 114 -17.76 -6.58 7.14
CA THR A 114 -17.25 -6.35 8.51
C THR A 114 -16.94 -4.88 8.81
N THR A 115 -17.50 -3.94 8.03
CA THR A 115 -17.34 -2.50 8.23
C THR A 115 -17.80 -2.09 9.63
N ALA A 116 -16.90 -1.48 10.39
CA ALA A 116 -17.23 -0.95 11.70
C ALA A 116 -18.10 0.31 11.56
N SER A 117 -19.09 0.44 12.44
CA SER A 117 -19.87 1.67 12.57
C SER A 117 -18.96 2.86 12.83
N TRP A 118 -19.39 4.03 12.37
CA TRP A 118 -18.68 5.26 12.64
C TRP A 118 -18.73 5.56 14.15
N VAL A 119 -17.57 5.87 14.72
CA VAL A 119 -17.36 6.18 16.14
C VAL A 119 -16.37 7.35 16.21
N PRO A 120 -16.47 8.29 17.16
CA PRO A 120 -15.47 9.34 17.35
C PRO A 120 -14.06 8.78 17.61
N SER A 121 -13.01 9.49 17.19
CA SER A 121 -11.63 9.07 17.48
C SER A 121 -11.35 9.15 18.98
N GLY A 122 -10.81 8.09 19.57
CA GLY A 122 -10.51 8.02 21.01
C GLY A 122 -11.55 7.23 21.83
N ASP A 123 -12.73 6.96 21.28
CA ASP A 123 -13.71 6.09 21.92
C ASP A 123 -13.43 4.60 21.61
N ASN A 124 -12.57 4.00 22.43
CA ASN A 124 -12.25 2.57 22.36
C ASN A 124 -13.40 1.66 22.85
N LYS A 125 -14.41 2.21 23.54
CA LYS A 125 -15.50 1.42 24.14
C LYS A 125 -16.57 1.08 23.11
N ALA A 126 -16.84 1.97 22.16
CA ALA A 126 -17.86 1.78 21.13
C ALA A 126 -17.54 0.70 20.08
N HIS A 127 -16.31 0.18 20.02
CA HIS A 127 -15.94 -0.94 19.14
C HIS A 127 -16.12 -2.33 19.77
N VAL A 128 -16.59 -2.42 21.03
CA VAL A 128 -16.84 -3.69 21.73
C VAL A 128 -18.30 -4.09 21.54
N LYS A 129 -18.61 -4.77 20.42
CA LYS A 129 -19.97 -5.26 20.12
C LYS A 129 -20.42 -6.43 21.04
N ASN A 130 -19.51 -6.98 21.85
CA ASN A 130 -19.77 -8.08 22.78
C ASN A 130 -18.96 -7.88 24.07
N LYS A 131 -19.62 -7.51 25.19
CA LYS A 131 -18.97 -7.37 26.52
C LYS A 131 -18.21 -8.63 26.98
N LYS A 132 -18.53 -9.81 26.42
CA LYS A 132 -17.86 -11.10 26.70
C LYS A 132 -16.54 -11.35 25.94
N LYS A 133 -16.30 -10.68 24.79
CA LYS A 133 -15.02 -10.80 24.06
C LYS A 133 -14.15 -9.60 24.40
N ARG A 134 -13.28 -9.79 25.39
CA ARG A 134 -12.27 -8.84 25.90
C ARG A 134 -11.13 -8.59 24.89
N GLY A 135 -11.44 -8.47 23.60
CA GLY A 135 -10.49 -8.19 22.54
C GLY A 135 -10.73 -6.80 22.00
N GLY A 136 -9.81 -5.86 22.26
CA GLY A 136 -9.84 -4.52 21.68
C GLY A 136 -9.83 -4.53 20.14
N ASN A 137 -9.99 -3.35 19.54
CA ASN A 137 -9.94 -3.18 18.08
C ASN A 137 -8.56 -3.56 17.52
N ASN A 138 -8.40 -4.82 17.14
CA ASN A 138 -7.14 -5.40 16.67
C ASN A 138 -6.78 -5.00 15.23
N LYS A 139 -7.55 -4.11 14.58
CA LYS A 139 -7.33 -3.72 13.17
C LYS A 139 -5.94 -3.15 12.94
N TYR A 140 -5.47 -2.27 13.82
CA TYR A 140 -4.12 -1.71 13.72
C TYR A 140 -3.03 -2.79 13.84
N ARG A 141 -3.18 -3.73 14.79
CA ARG A 141 -2.26 -4.86 14.94
C ARG A 141 -2.26 -5.75 13.71
N ASN A 142 -3.44 -6.08 13.17
CA ASN A 142 -3.57 -6.91 11.98
C ASN A 142 -2.94 -6.25 10.75
N MET A 143 -3.05 -4.93 10.60
CA MET A 143 -2.34 -4.21 9.53
C MET A 143 -0.83 -4.29 9.68
N ARG A 144 -0.32 -4.11 10.91
CA ARG A 144 1.12 -4.21 11.19
C ARG A 144 1.65 -5.60 10.88
N ILE A 145 0.96 -6.65 11.33
CA ILE A 145 1.33 -8.04 11.05
C ILE A 145 1.31 -8.29 9.54
N LEU A 146 0.26 -7.86 8.83
CA LEU A 146 0.19 -8.03 7.39
C LEU A 146 1.35 -7.33 6.67
N CYS A 147 1.67 -6.09 7.06
CA CYS A 147 2.81 -5.36 6.53
C CYS A 147 4.13 -6.07 6.83
N ALA A 148 4.33 -6.54 8.06
CA ALA A 148 5.53 -7.26 8.47
C ALA A 148 5.72 -8.58 7.69
N VAL A 149 4.65 -9.36 7.54
CA VAL A 149 4.66 -10.63 6.80
C VAL A 149 4.91 -10.38 5.32
N TRP A 150 4.25 -9.38 4.72
CA TRP A 150 4.42 -9.08 3.31
C TRP A 150 5.82 -8.53 2.99
N MET A 151 6.28 -7.53 3.74
CA MET A 151 7.59 -6.92 3.53
C MET A 151 8.73 -7.87 3.90
N GLY A 152 8.60 -8.58 5.03
CA GLY A 152 9.57 -9.60 5.42
C GLY A 152 9.61 -10.77 4.44
N GLY A 153 8.45 -11.25 3.99
CA GLY A 153 8.36 -12.30 2.97
C GLY A 153 8.95 -11.86 1.63
N SER A 154 8.70 -10.63 1.22
CA SER A 154 9.28 -10.04 -0.01
C SER A 154 10.80 -9.93 0.07
N ALA A 155 11.33 -9.44 1.20
CA ALA A 155 12.76 -9.33 1.45
C ALA A 155 13.46 -10.70 1.47
N VAL A 156 12.85 -11.70 2.13
CA VAL A 156 13.37 -13.08 2.13
C VAL A 156 13.31 -13.68 0.72
N ALA A 157 12.21 -13.51 -0.01
CA ALA A 157 12.09 -14.02 -1.38
C ALA A 157 13.09 -13.34 -2.33
N LEU A 158 13.38 -12.05 -2.14
CA LEU A 158 14.37 -11.34 -2.92
C LEU A 158 15.78 -11.82 -2.61
N THR A 159 16.15 -11.89 -1.33
CA THR A 159 17.49 -12.34 -0.93
C THR A 159 17.77 -13.76 -1.39
N VAL A 160 16.84 -14.69 -1.16
CA VAL A 160 16.95 -16.07 -1.66
C VAL A 160 17.04 -16.10 -3.18
N GLY A 161 16.16 -15.39 -3.88
CA GLY A 161 16.15 -15.36 -5.34
C GLY A 161 17.46 -14.82 -5.92
N VAL A 162 17.96 -13.70 -5.39
CA VAL A 162 19.22 -13.09 -5.84
C VAL A 162 20.40 -14.03 -5.57
N THR A 163 20.49 -14.63 -4.39
CA THR A 163 21.56 -15.58 -4.06
C THR A 163 21.55 -16.78 -5.03
N LEU A 164 20.38 -17.35 -5.32
CA LEU A 164 20.26 -18.45 -6.29
C LEU A 164 20.71 -18.03 -7.69
N ARG A 165 20.28 -16.85 -8.18
CA ARG A 165 20.68 -16.38 -9.52
C ARG A 165 22.17 -16.08 -9.62
N ILE A 166 22.80 -15.56 -8.57
CA ILE A 166 24.25 -15.35 -8.55
C ILE A 166 24.98 -16.69 -8.64
N ILE A 167 24.50 -17.73 -7.94
CA ILE A 167 25.06 -19.09 -7.99
C ILE A 167 24.90 -19.70 -9.39
N GLU A 168 23.79 -19.44 -10.08
CA GLU A 168 23.54 -19.85 -11.47
C GLU A 168 24.46 -19.13 -12.49
N GLY A 169 25.24 -18.14 -12.05
CA GLY A 169 26.22 -17.44 -12.89
C GLY A 169 25.77 -16.08 -13.43
N TYR A 170 24.62 -15.56 -12.99
CA TYR A 170 24.19 -14.20 -13.35
C TYR A 170 25.05 -13.15 -12.65
N ALA A 171 25.38 -12.08 -13.38
CA ALA A 171 26.20 -11.01 -12.84
C ALA A 171 25.47 -10.27 -11.69
N TRP A 172 26.14 -10.15 -10.54
CA TRP A 172 25.57 -9.58 -9.32
C TRP A 172 25.07 -8.14 -9.46
N TYR A 173 25.73 -7.32 -10.30
CA TYR A 173 25.40 -5.90 -10.47
C TYR A 173 24.02 -5.67 -11.09
N ASN A 174 23.49 -6.66 -11.81
CA ASN A 174 22.16 -6.59 -12.39
C ASN A 174 21.05 -6.51 -11.34
N PHE A 175 21.29 -7.05 -10.15
CA PHE A 175 20.34 -7.08 -9.05
C PHE A 175 20.42 -5.84 -8.15
N LEU A 176 21.44 -4.98 -8.31
CA LEU A 176 21.63 -3.81 -7.44
C LEU A 176 20.42 -2.87 -7.40
N PRO A 177 19.79 -2.47 -8.52
CA PRO A 177 18.63 -1.58 -8.46
C PRO A 177 17.46 -2.21 -7.72
N LEU A 178 17.27 -3.53 -7.88
CA LEU A 178 16.23 -4.29 -7.18
C LEU A 178 16.45 -4.30 -5.67
N ILE A 179 17.69 -4.58 -5.24
CA ILE A 179 18.08 -4.58 -3.82
C ILE A 179 17.89 -3.19 -3.21
N LEU A 180 18.29 -2.13 -3.92
CA LEU A 180 18.15 -0.75 -3.43
C LEU A 180 16.68 -0.35 -3.26
N LEU A 181 15.81 -0.71 -4.21
CA LEU A 181 14.37 -0.45 -4.12
C LEU A 181 13.72 -1.22 -2.97
N ASP A 182 14.10 -2.48 -2.76
CA ASP A 182 13.58 -3.27 -1.64
C ASP A 182 14.06 -2.73 -0.28
N ALA A 183 15.35 -2.38 -0.17
CA ALA A 183 15.90 -1.72 1.01
C ALA A 183 15.19 -0.39 1.31
N PHE A 184 14.86 0.39 0.29
CA PHE A 184 14.07 1.60 0.42
C PHE A 184 12.64 1.31 0.93
N ASN A 185 11.97 0.29 0.37
CA ASN A 185 10.64 -0.13 0.81
C ASN A 185 10.65 -0.62 2.28
N LEU A 186 11.68 -1.37 2.68
CA LEU A 186 11.91 -1.76 4.07
C LEU A 186 12.15 -0.53 4.95
N PHE A 187 12.92 0.45 4.48
CA PHE A 187 13.16 1.69 5.21
C PHE A 187 11.86 2.50 5.40
N ILE A 188 10.99 2.65 4.41
CA ILE A 188 9.73 3.41 4.63
C ILE A 188 8.72 2.62 5.50
N THR A 189 8.84 1.29 5.57
CA THR A 189 7.92 0.44 6.34
C THR A 189 8.39 0.15 7.77
N HIS A 190 9.68 0.26 8.08
CA HIS A 190 10.23 -0.13 9.39
C HIS A 190 9.55 0.58 10.55
N LYS A 191 9.26 1.88 10.42
CA LYS A 191 8.57 2.64 11.48
C LYS A 191 7.19 2.07 11.73
N PHE A 192 6.46 1.68 10.69
CA PHE A 192 5.14 1.11 10.89
C PHE A 192 5.20 -0.29 11.53
N ILE A 193 6.19 -1.10 11.17
CA ILE A 193 6.35 -2.46 11.68
C ILE A 193 6.84 -2.46 13.14
N PHE A 194 7.89 -1.72 13.46
CA PHE A 194 8.61 -1.83 14.73
C PHE A 194 8.23 -0.77 15.77
N TYR A 195 7.67 0.37 15.35
CA TYR A 195 7.34 1.42 16.29
C TYR A 195 6.25 0.95 17.26
N THR A 196 6.64 0.92 18.53
CA THR A 196 5.79 0.59 19.66
C THR A 196 6.04 1.71 20.66
N LYS A 197 4.97 2.43 21.05
CA LYS A 197 5.06 3.50 22.05
C LYS A 197 5.46 2.94 23.40
#